data_AF-A0A6L8A6H4-F1
#
_entry.id   AF-A0A6L8A6H4-F1
#
_cell.length_a   1.000
_cell.length_b   1.000
_cell.length_c   1.000
_cell.angle_alpha   90.00
_cell.angle_beta   90.00
_cell.angle_gamma   90.00
#
_symmetry.space_group_name_H-M   'P 1'
#
loop_
_entity.id
_entity.type
_entity.pdbx_description
1 polymer ?
#
loop_
_entity_poly.entity_id
_entity_poly.type
_entity_poly.pdbx_seq_one_letter_code
_entity_poly.pdbx_strand_id
1 'polypeptide(L)'
;MSPSTLTFTPSTWAVSQEVTVTGVDDSVDQSSDRSVSISHRAVSDDSKYNGISISGVTVTVEDDDRAGVSLSSGFVSVSEAAGDGNSASYTVVL
;
A
#
# COMPACT_ATOMS: atom_id res chain seq x y z
N MET A 1 9.22 4.39 7.24
CA MET A 1 10.43 3.55 7.35
C MET A 1 11.22 3.96 8.58
N SER A 2 11.80 3.00 9.30
CA SER A 2 12.63 3.29 10.47
C SER A 2 13.65 2.17 10.74
N PRO A 3 14.89 2.50 11.16
CA PRO A 3 15.45 3.85 11.19
C PRO A 3 15.77 4.37 9.78
N SER A 4 15.90 5.70 9.62
CA SER A 4 16.32 6.32 8.35
C SER A 4 17.85 6.44 8.22
N THR A 5 18.59 6.18 9.31
CA THR A 5 20.06 6.22 9.35
C THR A 5 20.55 5.01 10.12
N LEU A 6 21.57 4.34 9.59
CA LEU A 6 22.28 3.24 10.22
C LEU A 6 23.72 3.66 10.47
N THR A 7 24.26 3.32 11.64
CA THR A 7 25.64 3.64 12.02
C THR A 7 26.41 2.34 12.21
N PHE A 8 27.46 2.16 11.42
CA PHE A 8 28.38 1.03 11.54
C PHE A 8 29.66 1.49 12.21
N THR A 9 30.15 0.70 13.17
CA THR A 9 31.41 0.93 13.89
C THR A 9 32.42 -0.16 13.54
N PRO A 10 33.72 0.00 13.89
CA PRO A 10 34.70 -1.08 13.72
C PRO A 10 34.34 -2.40 14.44
N SER A 11 33.45 -2.36 15.43
CA SER A 11 32.95 -3.58 16.11
C SER A 11 31.67 -4.15 15.49
N THR A 12 30.97 -3.40 14.64
CA THR A 12 29.65 -3.80 14.09
C THR A 12 29.57 -3.75 12.57
N TRP A 13 30.66 -3.42 11.87
CA TRP A 13 30.68 -3.28 10.40
C TRP A 13 30.23 -4.53 9.64
N ALA A 14 30.42 -5.71 10.23
CA ALA A 14 30.03 -7.00 9.66
C ALA A 14 28.69 -7.53 10.21
N VAL A 15 28.02 -6.77 11.08
CA VAL A 15 26.73 -7.14 11.67
C VAL A 15 25.62 -6.46 10.88
N SER A 16 24.71 -7.25 10.32
CA SER A 16 23.53 -6.74 9.63
C SER A 16 22.66 -5.90 10.58
N GLN A 17 22.23 -4.73 10.10
CA GLN A 17 21.26 -3.88 10.79
C GLN A 17 19.96 -3.85 10.00
N GLU A 18 18.84 -3.92 10.70
CA GLU A 18 17.51 -4.00 10.09
C GLU A 18 16.91 -2.62 9.84
N VAL A 19 16.19 -2.48 8.72
CA VAL A 19 15.33 -1.33 8.41
C VAL A 19 13.93 -1.84 8.16
N THR A 20 12.97 -1.34 8.93
CA THR A 20 11.56 -1.67 8.75
C THR A 20 10.91 -0.68 7.79
N VAL A 21 10.23 -1.21 6.77
CA VAL A 21 9.40 -0.46 5.82
C VAL A 21 7.95 -0.86 6.06
N THR A 22 7.06 0.12 6.10
CA THR A 22 5.63 -0.07 6.38
C THR A 22 4.84 0.61 5.28
N GLY A 23 3.98 -0.15 4.61
CA GLY A 23 2.99 0.39 3.68
C GLY A 23 1.88 1.12 4.44
N VAL A 24 1.17 2.02 3.76
CA VAL A 24 -0.05 2.62 4.28
C VAL A 24 -1.19 1.99 3.52
N ASP A 25 -2.04 1.29 4.26
CA ASP A 25 -3.29 0.73 3.78
C ASP A 25 -4.30 1.87 3.55
N ASP A 26 -5.02 1.82 2.44
CA ASP A 26 -6.14 2.72 2.19
C ASP A 26 -7.40 1.92 1.80
N SER A 27 -8.32 2.50 1.05
CA SER A 27 -9.56 1.82 0.65
C SER A 27 -9.91 2.18 -0.78
N VAL A 28 -8.87 2.43 -1.58
CA VAL A 28 -8.96 2.94 -2.95
C VAL A 28 -8.28 1.93 -3.86
N ASP A 29 -9.11 1.18 -4.57
CA ASP A 29 -8.67 0.30 -5.67
C ASP A 29 -7.77 1.06 -6.64
N GLN A 30 -6.52 0.63 -6.71
CA GLN A 30 -5.53 1.15 -7.63
C GLN A 30 -5.53 0.31 -8.90
N SER A 31 -5.34 0.96 -10.06
CA SER A 31 -5.24 0.22 -11.33
C SER A 31 -4.06 -0.76 -11.41
N SER A 32 -3.09 -0.65 -10.50
CA SER A 32 -1.89 -1.49 -10.42
C SER A 32 -1.15 -1.30 -9.11
N ASP A 33 -0.39 -2.31 -8.70
CA ASP A 33 0.62 -2.21 -7.65
C ASP A 33 1.58 -1.03 -7.88
N ARG A 34 2.08 -0.47 -6.77
CA ARG A 34 2.95 0.71 -6.79
C ARG A 34 4.37 0.31 -6.42
N SER A 35 5.33 0.73 -7.23
CA SER A 35 6.75 0.55 -6.92
C SER A 35 7.34 1.79 -6.27
N VAL A 36 8.13 1.58 -5.20
CA VAL A 36 8.87 2.62 -4.49
C VAL A 36 10.35 2.22 -4.44
N SER A 37 11.24 3.13 -4.83
CA SER A 37 12.69 2.90 -4.74
C SER A 37 13.28 3.57 -3.50
N ILE A 38 14.03 2.79 -2.73
CA ILE A 38 14.82 3.24 -1.58
C ILE A 38 16.27 3.38 -2.05
N SER A 39 16.80 4.60 -1.97
CA SER A 39 18.21 4.89 -2.26
C SER A 39 19.02 5.05 -0.97
N HIS A 40 20.30 4.73 -1.03
CA HIS A 40 21.21 4.83 0.12
C HIS A 40 22.35 5.79 -0.17
N ARG A 41 22.85 6.43 0.89
CA ARG A 41 24.04 7.28 0.84
C ARG A 41 24.98 6.92 1.98
N ALA A 42 26.21 6.56 1.65
CA ALA A 42 27.26 6.28 2.63
C ALA A 42 28.09 7.53 2.93
N VAL A 43 28.37 7.77 4.20
CA VAL A 43 29.30 8.81 4.68
C VAL A 43 30.22 8.16 5.70
N SER A 44 31.53 8.41 5.57
CA SER A 44 32.54 7.86 6.46
C SER A 44 33.79 8.74 6.47
N ASP A 45 34.57 8.68 7.55
CA ASP A 45 35.93 9.22 7.57
C ASP A 45 36.92 8.30 6.83
N ASP A 46 36.59 7.01 6.68
CA ASP A 46 37.36 6.11 5.83
C ASP A 46 37.01 6.36 4.35
N SER A 47 37.98 6.90 3.62
CA SER A 47 37.88 7.19 2.18
C SER A 47 37.40 6.02 1.31
N LYS A 48 37.60 4.77 1.74
CA LYS A 48 37.13 3.59 1.00
C LYS A 48 35.62 3.38 1.10
N TYR A 49 35.02 3.82 2.20
CA TYR A 49 33.60 3.67 2.48
C TYR A 49 32.81 4.97 2.27
N ASN A 50 33.49 6.12 2.32
CA ASN A 50 32.85 7.40 2.09
C ASN A 50 32.34 7.53 0.66
N GLY A 51 31.02 7.72 0.49
CA GLY A 51 30.41 7.83 -0.83
C GLY A 51 30.40 6.55 -1.66
N ILE A 52 30.65 5.38 -1.06
CA ILE A 52 30.56 4.10 -1.77
C ILE A 52 29.14 3.90 -2.33
N SER A 53 29.05 3.40 -3.55
CA SER A 53 27.77 3.08 -4.19
C SER A 53 27.11 1.90 -3.49
N ILE A 54 25.85 2.09 -3.12
CA ILE A 54 25.00 1.06 -2.52
C ILE A 54 23.80 0.88 -3.44
N SER A 55 23.53 -0.35 -3.83
CA SER A 55 22.34 -0.68 -4.63
C SER A 55 21.07 -0.27 -3.88
N GLY A 56 20.16 0.38 -4.60
CA GLY A 56 18.84 0.67 -4.04
C GLY A 56 18.01 -0.59 -3.86
N VAL A 57 16.96 -0.47 -3.04
CA VAL A 57 15.95 -1.51 -2.84
C VAL A 57 14.66 -1.05 -3.49
N THR A 58 14.06 -1.90 -4.32
CA THR A 58 12.71 -1.67 -4.85
C THR A 58 11.70 -2.38 -3.96
N VAL A 59 10.72 -1.63 -3.47
CA VAL A 59 9.59 -2.12 -2.68
C VAL A 59 8.35 -2.07 -3.57
N THR A 60 7.59 -3.15 -3.60
CA THR A 60 6.25 -3.18 -4.21
C THR A 60 5.22 -3.03 -3.10
N VAL A 61 4.28 -2.11 -3.28
CA VAL A 61 3.07 -1.99 -2.48
C VAL A 61 1.96 -2.60 -3.32
N GLU A 62 1.50 -3.77 -2.87
CA GLU A 62 0.41 -4.51 -3.51
C GLU A 62 -0.92 -3.87 -3.15
N ASP A 63 -1.80 -3.71 -4.15
CA ASP A 63 -3.16 -3.23 -3.94
C ASP A 63 -4.09 -4.42 -3.65
N ASP A 64 -4.74 -4.41 -2.49
CA ASP A 64 -5.68 -5.46 -2.07
C ASP A 64 -7.14 -4.98 -2.03
N ASP A 65 -7.38 -3.75 -2.48
CA ASP A 65 -8.70 -3.17 -2.66
C ASP A 65 -9.36 -3.59 -3.99
N ARG A 66 -10.68 -3.48 -4.04
CA ARG A 66 -11.46 -3.69 -5.26
C ARG A 66 -12.62 -2.71 -5.32
N ALA A 67 -12.69 -1.93 -6.40
CA ALA A 67 -13.83 -1.09 -6.69
C ALA A 67 -15.02 -1.99 -7.01
N GLY A 68 -16.12 -1.76 -6.30
CA GLY A 68 -17.32 -2.56 -6.40
C GLY A 68 -18.56 -1.70 -6.54
N VAL A 69 -19.64 -2.34 -6.95
CA VAL A 69 -20.99 -1.81 -6.74
C VAL A 69 -21.76 -2.88 -5.98
N SER A 70 -22.33 -2.51 -4.84
CA SER A 70 -23.15 -3.40 -4.03
C SER A 70 -24.62 -2.98 -4.12
N LEU A 71 -25.49 -3.97 -4.33
CA LEU A 71 -26.94 -3.83 -4.41
C LEU A 71 -27.56 -4.40 -3.13
N SER A 72 -28.51 -3.69 -2.52
CA SER A 72 -29.25 -4.24 -1.37
C SER A 72 -30.12 -5.44 -1.72
N SER A 73 -30.45 -5.62 -3.00
CA SER A 73 -31.11 -6.80 -3.53
C SER A 73 -30.82 -6.98 -5.03
N GLY A 74 -30.56 -8.21 -5.46
CA GLY A 74 -30.43 -8.56 -6.89
C GLY A 74 -31.78 -8.71 -7.61
N PHE A 75 -32.89 -8.69 -6.87
CA PHE A 75 -34.24 -8.78 -7.41
C PHE A 75 -35.22 -7.97 -6.57
N VAL A 76 -36.13 -7.26 -7.25
CA VAL A 76 -37.28 -6.60 -6.64
C VAL A 76 -38.54 -7.06 -7.36
N SER A 77 -39.62 -7.26 -6.61
CA SER A 77 -40.93 -7.64 -7.15
C SER A 77 -41.97 -6.62 -6.73
N VAL A 78 -42.89 -6.33 -7.65
CA VAL A 78 -44.03 -5.42 -7.45
C VAL A 78 -45.25 -6.12 -8.02
N SER A 79 -46.40 -6.04 -7.34
CA SER A 79 -47.66 -6.60 -7.82
C SER A 79 -48.54 -5.50 -8.43
N GLU A 80 -49.38 -5.86 -9.41
CA GLU A 80 -50.31 -4.93 -10.07
C GLU A 80 -51.65 -4.80 -9.32
N ALA A 81 -51.69 -5.09 -8.01
CA ALA A 81 -52.94 -5.05 -7.25
C ALA A 81 -53.63 -3.68 -7.37
N ALA A 82 -54.96 -3.68 -7.54
CA ALA A 82 -55.72 -2.46 -7.76
C ALA A 82 -55.55 -1.45 -6.60
N GLY A 83 -54.95 -0.30 -6.92
CA GLY A 83 -54.66 0.79 -5.99
C GLY A 83 -53.36 1.52 -6.39
N ASP A 84 -53.30 2.83 -6.17
CA ASP A 84 -52.09 3.62 -6.41
C ASP A 84 -51.09 3.37 -5.27
N GLY A 85 -49.89 2.83 -5.56
CA GLY A 85 -48.80 2.82 -4.56
C GLY A 85 -47.89 1.59 -4.48
N ASN A 86 -48.01 0.59 -5.35
CA ASN A 86 -47.08 -0.55 -5.29
C ASN A 86 -45.71 -0.15 -5.87
N SER A 87 -44.74 0.01 -4.97
CA SER A 87 -43.35 0.29 -5.31
C SER A 87 -42.43 -0.64 -4.53
N ALA A 88 -41.35 -1.08 -5.17
CA ALA A 88 -40.22 -1.70 -4.50
C ALA A 88 -39.01 -0.77 -4.60
N SER A 89 -38.16 -0.80 -3.58
CA SER A 89 -36.92 -0.04 -3.56
C SER A 89 -35.74 -0.98 -3.38
N TYR A 90 -34.62 -0.60 -3.97
CA TYR A 90 -33.31 -1.13 -3.66
C TYR A 90 -32.33 0.05 -3.59
N THR A 91 -31.24 -0.14 -2.85
CA THR A 91 -30.18 0.86 -2.75
C THR A 91 -28.92 0.35 -3.46
N VAL A 92 -28.14 1.30 -3.96
CA VAL A 92 -26.84 1.06 -4.59
C VAL A 92 -25.79 1.77 -3.76
N VAL A 93 -24.69 1.08 -3.44
CA VAL A 93 -23.50 1.69 -2.84
C VAL A 93 -22.28 1.34 -3.68
N LEU A 94 -21.33 2.27 -3.74
CA LEU A 94 -20.02 2.10 -4.35
C LEU A 94 -19.01 1.75 -3.24
#